data_AF-A0A261FDQ6-F1
#
_entry.id   AF-A0A261FDQ6-F1
#
_cell.length_a   1.000
_cell.length_b   1.000
_cell.length_c   1.000
_cell.angle_alpha   90.00
_cell.angle_beta   90.00
_cell.angle_gamma   90.00
#
_symmetry.space_group_name_H-M   'P 1'
#
loop_
_entity.id
_entity.type
_entity.pdbx_description
1 polymer ?
#
loop_
_entity_poly.entity_id
_entity_poly.type
_entity_poly.pdbx_seq_one_letter_code
_entity_poly.pdbx_strand_id
1 'polypeptide(L)'
;MRDGATMSSLGRAMNVDRNTVKNRLKSGNLSLTTFFMITSEIDCDPLDVIADAMDAVNRRSCAGHQPADGRPGTNRTAAPHPSRKGTRHESRDAR
;
A
#
# COMPACT_ATOMS: atom_id res chain seq x y z
N MET A 1 -24.91 20.44 -2.63
CA MET A 1 -25.03 18.98 -2.82
C MET A 1 -23.84 18.60 -3.69
N ARG A 2 -22.92 17.74 -3.23
CA ARG A 2 -21.85 17.22 -4.10
C ARG A 2 -22.45 16.07 -4.90
N ASP A 3 -23.12 16.39 -6.00
CA ASP A 3 -23.52 15.37 -6.97
C ASP A 3 -22.23 14.87 -7.64
N GLY A 4 -21.65 13.81 -7.09
CA GLY A 4 -20.41 13.24 -7.62
C GLY A 4 -20.59 12.81 -9.08
N ALA A 5 -19.55 12.96 -9.90
CA ALA A 5 -19.61 12.50 -11.28
C ALA A 5 -19.79 10.98 -11.35
N THR A 6 -20.67 10.55 -12.24
CA THR A 6 -20.80 9.14 -12.58
C THR A 6 -19.64 8.72 -13.48
N MET A 7 -19.27 7.44 -13.45
CA MET A 7 -18.26 6.90 -14.37
C MET A 7 -18.63 7.13 -15.85
N SER A 8 -19.93 7.27 -16.15
CA SER A 8 -20.44 7.58 -17.48
C SER A 8 -20.33 9.05 -17.87
N SER A 9 -20.43 10.00 -16.93
CA SER A 9 -20.17 11.42 -17.22
C SER A 9 -18.67 11.66 -17.39
N LEU A 10 -17.85 11.04 -16.54
CA LEU A 10 -16.38 11.01 -16.69
C LEU A 10 -15.94 10.43 -18.03
N GLY A 11 -16.54 9.32 -18.46
CA GLY A 11 -16.25 8.73 -19.77
C GLY A 11 -16.58 9.67 -20.94
N ARG A 12 -17.67 10.43 -20.83
CA ARG A 12 -18.02 11.46 -21.81
C ARG A 12 -17.03 12.62 -21.83
N ALA A 13 -16.66 13.14 -20.66
CA ALA A 13 -15.69 14.23 -20.54
C ALA A 13 -14.30 13.84 -21.07
N MET A 14 -13.91 12.57 -20.86
CA MET A 14 -12.60 12.04 -21.27
C MET A 14 -12.59 11.39 -22.67
N ASN A 15 -13.74 11.32 -23.34
CA ASN A 15 -13.92 10.60 -24.61
C ASN A 15 -13.41 9.13 -24.57
N VAL A 16 -13.71 8.42 -23.49
CA VAL A 16 -13.35 6.99 -23.31
C VAL A 16 -14.51 6.22 -22.70
N ASP A 17 -14.47 4.89 -22.82
CA ASP A 17 -15.49 4.03 -22.24
C ASP A 17 -15.36 3.93 -20.70
N ARG A 18 -16.48 3.54 -20.07
CA ARG A 18 -16.59 3.39 -18.61
C ARG A 18 -15.54 2.44 -18.01
N ASN A 19 -15.19 1.35 -18.70
CA ASN A 19 -14.23 0.39 -18.18
C ASN A 19 -12.82 0.96 -18.21
N THR A 20 -12.48 1.72 -19.25
CA THR A 20 -11.23 2.47 -19.34
C THR A 20 -11.12 3.51 -18.21
N VAL A 21 -12.18 4.28 -17.94
CA VAL A 21 -12.20 5.22 -16.80
C VAL A 21 -11.91 4.49 -15.49
N LYS A 22 -12.63 3.38 -15.23
CA LYS A 22 -12.45 2.57 -14.02
C LYS A 22 -11.02 2.04 -13.89
N ASN A 23 -10.45 1.53 -14.97
CA ASN A 23 -9.10 0.98 -14.97
C ASN A 23 -8.05 2.05 -14.70
N ARG A 24 -8.19 3.26 -15.28
CA ARG A 24 -7.27 4.38 -15.06
C ARG A 24 -7.35 4.93 -13.63
N LEU A 25 -8.56 5.11 -13.09
CA LEU A 25 -8.74 5.53 -11.70
C LEU A 25 -8.16 4.51 -10.71
N LYS A 26 -8.32 3.20 -10.99
CA LYS A 26 -7.77 2.13 -10.14
C LYS A 26 -6.24 2.02 -10.24
N SER A 27 -5.66 2.21 -11.41
CA SER A 27 -4.22 2.09 -11.62
C SER A 27 -3.45 3.36 -11.26
N GLY A 28 -4.13 4.50 -11.14
CA GLY A 28 -3.50 5.81 -10.98
C GLY A 28 -2.79 6.30 -12.25
N ASN A 29 -2.95 5.61 -13.39
CA ASN A 29 -2.37 6.01 -14.67
C ASN A 29 -3.27 7.04 -15.36
N LEU A 30 -3.17 8.29 -14.91
CA LEU A 30 -3.91 9.44 -15.41
C LEU A 30 -2.92 10.55 -15.73
N SER A 31 -3.11 11.21 -16.87
CA SER A 31 -2.36 12.45 -17.15
C SER A 31 -2.82 13.55 -16.21
N LEU A 32 -1.93 14.48 -15.88
CA LEU A 32 -2.26 15.62 -15.03
C LEU A 32 -3.40 16.47 -15.62
N THR A 33 -3.45 16.60 -16.95
CA THR A 33 -4.56 17.24 -17.66
C THR A 33 -5.89 16.55 -17.41
N THR A 34 -5.91 15.21 -17.47
CA THR A 34 -7.11 14.42 -17.18
C THR A 34 -7.54 14.62 -15.74
N PHE A 35 -6.60 14.63 -14.80
CA PHE A 35 -6.89 14.87 -13.39
C PHE A 35 -7.61 16.21 -13.18
N PHE A 36 -7.12 17.31 -13.76
CA PHE A 36 -7.77 18.61 -13.66
C PHE A 36 -9.15 18.66 -14.33
N MET A 37 -9.35 17.96 -15.44
CA MET A 37 -10.68 17.83 -16.05
C MET A 37 -11.65 17.12 -15.13
N ILE A 38 -11.21 16.03 -14.48
CA ILE A 38 -12.02 15.27 -13.53
C ILE A 38 -12.40 16.14 -12.34
N THR A 39 -11.44 16.88 -11.75
CA THR A 39 -11.68 17.72 -10.57
C THR A 39 -12.63 18.87 -10.91
N SER A 40 -12.54 19.42 -12.12
CA SER A 40 -13.47 20.44 -12.62
C SER A 40 -14.88 19.88 -12.82
N GLU A 41 -15.01 18.67 -13.36
CA GLU A 41 -16.30 18.00 -13.59
C GLU A 41 -17.04 17.67 -12.28
N ILE A 42 -16.30 17.39 -11.20
CA ILE A 42 -16.87 17.08 -9.88
C ILE A 42 -16.92 18.28 -8.92
N ASP A 43 -16.64 19.48 -9.44
CA ASP A 43 -16.61 20.73 -8.67
C ASP A 43 -15.76 20.60 -7.40
N CYS A 44 -14.53 20.11 -7.55
CA CYS A 44 -13.57 19.99 -6.46
C CYS A 44 -12.26 20.70 -6.77
N ASP A 45 -11.60 21.21 -5.72
CA ASP A 45 -10.27 21.77 -5.84
C ASP A 45 -9.25 20.63 -6.08
N PRO A 46 -8.47 20.66 -7.17
CA PRO A 46 -7.41 19.67 -7.41
C PRO A 46 -6.36 19.61 -6.30
N LEU A 47 -6.08 20.73 -5.61
CA LEU A 47 -5.10 20.77 -4.52
C LEU A 47 -5.60 20.03 -3.28
N ASP A 48 -6.89 20.13 -2.96
CA ASP A 48 -7.51 19.38 -1.87
C ASP A 48 -7.41 17.87 -2.11
N VAL A 49 -7.67 17.44 -3.35
CA VAL A 49 -7.57 16.01 -3.72
C VAL A 49 -6.12 15.50 -3.62
N ILE A 50 -5.13 16.33 -3.98
CA ILE A 50 -3.72 15.98 -3.82
C ILE A 50 -3.33 15.90 -2.34
N ALA A 51 -3.77 16.86 -1.53
CA ALA A 51 -3.52 16.86 -0.08
C ALA A 51 -4.11 15.61 0.59
N ASP A 52 -5.37 15.28 0.29
CA ASP A 52 -6.02 14.05 0.78
C ASP A 52 -5.27 12.78 0.34
N ALA A 53 -4.79 12.74 -0.90
CA ALA A 53 -4.02 11.62 -1.42
C ALA A 53 -2.67 11.48 -0.69
N MET A 54 -1.96 12.60 -0.46
CA MET A 54 -0.71 12.63 0.30
C MET A 54 -0.93 12.15 1.74
N ASP A 55 -2.00 12.60 2.40
CA ASP A 55 -2.33 12.16 3.75
C ASP A 55 -2.70 10.67 3.81
N ALA A 56 -3.37 10.14 2.79
CA ALA A 56 -3.69 8.72 2.68
C ALA A 56 -2.44 7.85 2.41
N VAL A 57 -1.45 8.38 1.71
CA VAL A 57 -0.14 7.72 1.51
C VAL A 57 0.66 7.77 2.81
N ASN A 58 0.78 8.95 3.43
CA ASN A 58 1.51 9.14 4.68
C ASN A 58 0.96 8.27 5.81
N ARG A 59 -0.37 8.19 5.97
CA ARG A 59 -1.01 7.28 6.95
C ARG A 59 -0.65 5.81 6.73
N ARG A 60 -0.56 5.36 5.48
CA ARG A 60 -0.12 3.99 5.15
C ARG A 60 1.36 3.77 5.44
N SER A 61 2.20 4.75 5.13
CA SER A 61 3.64 4.68 5.41
C SER A 61 3.94 4.69 6.91
N CYS A 62 3.20 5.48 7.70
CA CYS A 62 3.33 5.51 9.16
C CYS A 62 2.73 4.28 9.86
N ALA A 63 1.70 3.64 9.28
CA ALA A 63 1.17 2.37 9.78
C ALA A 63 2.14 1.18 9.61
N GLY A 64 3.19 1.33 8.78
CA GLY A 64 4.26 0.35 8.60
C GLY A 64 5.41 0.45 9.62
N HIS A 65 5.35 1.39 10.57
CA HIS A 65 6.22 1.43 11.74
C HIS A 65 5.35 1.32 13.00
N GLN A 66 4.72 0.16 13.19
CA GLN A 66 4.59 -0.29 14.57
C GLN A 66 6.01 -0.66 15.05
N PRO A 67 6.58 0.00 16.07
CA PRO A 67 7.57 -0.70 16.88
C PRO A 67 6.87 -1.95 17.40
N ALA A 68 7.55 -3.08 17.32
CA ALA A 68 7.08 -4.34 17.88
C ALA A 68 7.04 -4.22 19.41
N ASP A 69 6.02 -3.56 19.96
CA ASP A 69 5.86 -3.43 21.42
C ASP A 69 4.48 -3.94 21.83
N GLY A 70 4.49 -5.24 22.13
CA GLY A 70 3.37 -6.00 22.67
C GLY A 70 3.85 -7.22 23.43
N ARG A 71 4.87 -7.08 24.28
CA ARG A 71 5.11 -8.02 25.39
C ARG A 71 3.94 -7.85 26.38
N PRO A 72 3.27 -8.94 26.77
CA PRO A 72 3.35 -9.32 28.17
C PRO A 72 3.32 -10.84 28.38
N GLY A 73 4.11 -11.33 29.35
CA GLY A 73 4.02 -12.71 29.80
C GLY A 73 5.35 -13.25 30.32
N THR A 74 5.73 -12.86 31.53
CA THR A 74 6.56 -13.68 32.39
C THR A 74 5.90 -15.06 32.56
N ASN A 75 6.30 -16.05 31.77
CA ASN A 75 6.12 -17.44 32.13
C ASN A 75 7.48 -18.11 32.22
N ARG A 76 7.81 -18.47 33.46
CA ARG A 76 8.95 -19.27 33.87
C ARG A 76 8.92 -20.62 33.14
N THR A 77 10.13 -21.15 32.92
CA THR A 77 10.46 -22.55 32.60
C THR A 77 10.55 -22.88 31.11
N ALA A 78 11.67 -22.51 30.49
CA ALA A 78 12.23 -23.27 29.38
C ALA A 78 13.56 -23.88 29.85
N ALA A 79 13.65 -25.20 29.75
CA ALA A 79 14.73 -26.06 30.23
C ALA A 79 16.12 -25.64 29.69
N PRO A 80 17.21 -25.92 30.43
CA PRO A 80 18.55 -25.60 29.97
C PRO A 80 18.90 -26.51 28.79
N HIS A 81 19.06 -25.94 27.60
CA HIS A 81 19.74 -26.61 26.49
C HIS A 81 21.24 -26.66 26.81
N PRO A 82 21.84 -27.86 26.98
CA PRO A 82 23.29 -27.93 27.16
C PRO A 82 23.96 -27.67 25.82
N SER A 83 24.78 -26.62 25.79
CA SER A 83 25.82 -26.44 24.77
C SER A 83 26.65 -27.71 24.66
N ARG A 84 26.68 -28.34 23.48
CA ARG A 84 27.72 -29.32 23.16
C ARG A 84 28.40 -28.96 21.85
N LYS A 85 29.51 -28.25 22.03
CA LYS A 85 30.68 -28.22 21.15
C LYS A 85 30.95 -29.62 20.59
N GLY A 86 31.11 -29.71 19.27
CA GLY A 86 31.43 -30.95 18.58
C GLY A 86 31.95 -30.69 17.17
N THR A 87 32.98 -29.87 17.03
CA THR A 87 33.83 -29.84 15.83
C THR A 87 34.68 -31.10 15.80
N ARG A 88 34.56 -31.94 14.76
CA ARG A 88 35.74 -32.57 14.15
C ARG A 88 35.47 -33.10 12.75
N HIS A 89 36.25 -32.53 11.85
CA HIS A 89 36.65 -32.95 10.51
C HIS A 89 37.31 -34.33 10.53
N GLU A 90 37.02 -35.23 9.57
CA GLU A 90 38.02 -36.04 8.86
C GLU A 90 37.41 -36.90 7.74
N SER A 91 38.25 -37.07 6.72
CA SER A 91 38.00 -37.64 5.40
C SER A 91 38.35 -39.14 5.36
N ARG A 92 37.89 -39.78 4.27
CA ARG A 92 38.65 -40.74 3.41
C ARG A 92 38.30 -42.24 3.47
N ASP A 93 38.10 -42.76 2.25
CA ASP A 93 38.08 -44.10 1.65
C ASP A 93 38.23 -45.38 2.50
N ALA A 94 37.45 -46.42 2.15
CA ALA A 94 37.96 -47.70 1.59
C ALA A 94 36.87 -48.81 1.53
N ARG A 95 36.37 -49.14 0.34
CA ARG A 95 36.36 -50.52 -0.22
C ARG A 95 35.76 -50.58 -1.63
#